data_AF-A0A9W7DFU0-F1
#
_entry.id   AF-A0A9W7DFU0-F1
#
_cell.length_a   1.000
_cell.length_b   1.000
_cell.length_c   1.000
_cell.angle_alpha   90.00
_cell.angle_beta   90.00
_cell.angle_gamma   90.00
#
_symmetry.space_group_name_H-M   'P 1'
#
loop_
_entity.id
_entity.type
_entity.pdbx_description
1 polymer ?
#
loop_
_entity_poly.entity_id
_entity_poly.type
_entity_poly.pdbx_seq_one_letter_code
_entity_poly.pdbx_strand_id
1 'polypeptide(L)'
;MRRLIEAIEQLLATPDEGLMAEFEAETAQVLHGGGVDTHSAIASILASAKSKAARHPRVITLECIAAYRSNHEAFTRDARKLTLQCAQQQQL
;
A
#
# COMPACT_ATOMS: atom_id res chain seq x y z
N MET A 1 -1.79 5.61 -22.77
CA MET A 1 -2.48 5.59 -21.46
C MET A 1 -3.42 4.40 -21.28
N ARG A 2 -4.22 3.98 -22.28
CA ARG A 2 -5.13 2.82 -22.15
C ARG A 2 -4.46 1.57 -21.58
N ARG A 3 -3.28 1.21 -22.11
CA ARG A 3 -2.47 0.07 -21.65
C ARG A 3 -1.99 0.16 -20.19
N LEU A 4 -1.77 1.38 -19.67
CA LEU A 4 -1.33 1.58 -18.29
C LEU A 4 -2.48 1.38 -17.31
N ILE A 5 -3.66 1.90 -17.64
CA ILE A 5 -4.87 1.72 -16.84
C ILE A 5 -5.23 0.24 -16.77
N GLU A 6 -5.22 -0.46 -17.91
CA GLU A 6 -5.48 -1.90 -17.98
C GLU A 6 -4.50 -2.72 -17.12
N ALA A 7 -3.20 -2.38 -17.15
CA ALA A 7 -2.19 -3.05 -16.31
C ALA A 7 -2.42 -2.79 -14.81
N ILE A 8 -2.80 -1.57 -14.43
CA ILE A 8 -3.13 -1.22 -13.03
C ILE A 8 -4.40 -1.94 -12.59
N GLU A 9 -5.42 -2.03 -13.45
CA GLU A 9 -6.65 -2.76 -13.15
C GLU A 9 -6.39 -4.25 -12.94
N GLN A 10 -5.50 -4.86 -13.73
CA GLN A 10 -5.08 -6.25 -13.53
C GLN A 10 -4.33 -6.42 -12.21
N LEU A 11 -3.40 -5.51 -11.87
CA LEU A 11 -2.67 -5.55 -10.60
C LEU A 11 -3.61 -5.43 -9.39
N LEU A 12 -4.62 -4.56 -9.47
CA LEU A 12 -5.62 -4.36 -8.41
C LEU A 12 -6.63 -5.51 -8.33
N ALA A 13 -6.92 -6.19 -9.45
CA ALA A 13 -7.87 -7.30 -9.51
C ALA A 13 -7.28 -8.62 -9.01
N THR A 14 -5.95 -8.77 -9.06
CA THR A 14 -5.28 -9.97 -8.55
C THR A 14 -4.06 -9.60 -7.71
N PRO A 15 -4.27 -9.02 -6.52
CA PRO A 15 -3.18 -8.60 -5.66
C PRO A 15 -2.49 -9.81 -5.04
N ASP A 16 -1.16 -9.79 -5.03
CA ASP A 16 -0.36 -10.90 -4.52
C ASP A 16 -0.24 -10.80 -2.99
N GLU A 17 -1.11 -11.53 -2.28
CA GLU A 17 -1.11 -11.58 -0.82
C GLU A 17 0.19 -12.15 -0.23
N GLY A 18 0.89 -13.02 -0.96
CA GLY A 18 2.17 -13.59 -0.55
C GLY A 18 3.24 -12.50 -0.50
N LEU A 19 3.36 -11.73 -1.59
CA LEU A 19 4.27 -10.58 -1.65
C LEU A 19 3.93 -9.51 -0.61
N MET A 20 2.64 -9.27 -0.34
CA MET A 20 2.24 -8.35 0.72
C MET A 20 2.68 -8.85 2.09
N ALA A 21 2.48 -10.13 2.40
CA ALA A 21 2.89 -10.72 3.68
C ALA A 21 4.42 -10.73 3.87
N GLU A 22 5.18 -11.02 2.80
CA GLU A 22 6.65 -10.94 2.82
C GLU A 22 7.12 -9.52 3.09
N PHE A 23 6.54 -8.54 2.39
CA PHE A 23 6.86 -7.13 2.57
C PHE A 23 6.56 -6.64 3.99
N GLU A 24 5.44 -7.06 4.55
CA GLU A 24 5.04 -6.77 5.93
C GLU A 24 6.03 -7.35 6.94
N ALA A 25 6.41 -8.61 6.77
CA ALA A 25 7.38 -9.29 7.63
C ALA A 25 8.76 -8.63 7.57
N GLU A 26 9.25 -8.34 6.36
CA GLU A 26 10.52 -7.65 6.15
C GLU A 26 10.49 -6.24 6.77
N THR A 27 9.41 -5.50 6.56
CA THR A 27 9.29 -4.13 7.09
C THR A 27 9.18 -4.12 8.61
N ALA A 28 8.45 -5.06 9.21
CA ALA A 28 8.41 -5.25 10.66
C ALA A 28 9.81 -5.54 11.22
N GLN A 29 10.55 -6.46 10.59
CA GLN A 29 11.92 -6.79 10.98
C GLN A 29 12.85 -5.57 10.88
N VAL A 30 12.75 -4.79 9.81
CA VAL A 30 13.63 -3.64 9.55
C VAL A 30 13.34 -2.46 10.47
N LEU A 31 12.07 -2.14 10.71
CA LEU A 31 11.67 -0.92 11.42
C LEU A 31 11.40 -1.13 12.91
N HIS A 32 11.05 -2.34 13.32
CA HIS A 32 10.73 -2.65 14.72
C HIS A 32 11.74 -3.60 15.39
N GLY A 33 12.56 -4.30 14.59
CA GLY A 33 13.45 -5.34 15.07
C GLY A 33 12.75 -6.70 15.19
N GLY A 34 13.56 -7.76 15.29
CA GLY A 34 13.02 -9.12 15.44
C GLY A 34 12.46 -9.37 16.85
N GLY A 35 11.60 -10.38 16.99
CA GLY A 35 11.09 -10.86 18.29
C GLY A 35 9.69 -10.38 18.69
N VAL A 36 9.01 -9.61 17.83
CA VAL A 36 7.59 -9.23 17.99
C VAL A 36 6.80 -9.80 16.81
N ASP A 37 5.53 -10.12 17.01
CA ASP A 37 4.66 -10.55 15.92
C ASP A 37 4.50 -9.43 14.87
N THR A 38 4.53 -9.82 13.60
CA THR A 38 4.50 -8.90 12.45
C THR A 38 3.31 -7.95 12.50
N HIS A 39 2.15 -8.44 12.93
CA HIS A 39 0.91 -7.66 12.96
C HIS A 39 0.97 -6.54 14.02
N SER A 40 1.40 -6.85 15.24
CA SER A 40 1.59 -5.87 16.33
C SER A 40 2.68 -4.86 16.00
N ALA A 41 3.77 -5.30 15.36
CA ALA A 41 4.82 -4.43 14.87
C ALA A 41 4.29 -3.41 13.85
N ILE A 42 3.51 -3.87 12.86
CA ILE A 42 2.92 -3.00 11.84
C ILE A 42 1.90 -2.04 12.46
N ALA A 43 1.02 -2.50 13.35
CA ALA A 43 0.08 -1.64 14.04
C ALA A 43 0.79 -0.51 14.81
N SER A 44 1.91 -0.83 15.47
CA SER A 44 2.75 0.14 16.18
C SER A 44 3.43 1.13 15.21
N ILE A 45 3.98 0.63 14.09
CA ILE A 45 4.58 1.46 13.05
C ILE A 45 3.55 2.46 12.50
N LEU A 46 2.36 1.98 12.11
CA LEU A 46 1.29 2.82 11.57
C LEU A 46 0.76 3.82 12.61
N ALA A 47 0.59 3.42 13.87
CA ALA A 47 0.14 4.32 14.93
C ALA A 47 1.15 5.44 15.22
N SER A 48 2.45 5.15 15.11
CA SER A 48 3.53 6.10 15.37
C SER A 48 3.89 7.00 14.16
N ALA A 49 3.39 6.69 12.96
CA ALA A 49 3.78 7.34 11.71
C ALA A 49 3.35 8.82 11.54
N LYS A 50 2.70 9.43 12.53
CA LYS A 50 1.90 10.66 12.41
C LYS A 50 2.60 11.99 12.04
N SER A 51 3.93 12.11 11.87
CA SER A 51 4.51 13.43 11.50
C SER A 51 5.82 13.48 10.69
N LYS A 52 6.69 12.47 10.74
CA LYS A 52 7.92 12.41 9.90
C LYS A 52 8.12 11.08 9.18
N ALA A 53 7.66 9.97 9.75
CA ALA A 53 7.76 8.64 9.16
C ALA A 53 6.70 8.35 8.07
N ALA A 54 5.59 9.09 8.04
CA ALA A 54 4.58 9.05 6.96
C ALA A 54 5.13 9.34 5.54
N ARG A 55 6.39 9.77 5.42
CA ARG A 55 7.07 9.98 4.13
C ARG A 55 7.96 8.82 3.70
N HIS A 56 8.20 7.84 4.58
CA HIS A 56 9.04 6.71 4.22
C HIS A 56 8.26 5.77 3.28
N PRO A 57 8.80 5.40 2.12
CA PRO A 57 8.09 4.57 1.14
C PRO A 57 7.53 3.30 1.75
N ARG A 58 8.29 2.62 2.64
CA ARG A 58 7.79 1.41 3.30
C ARG A 58 6.55 1.64 4.17
N VAL A 59 6.48 2.77 4.88
CA VAL A 59 5.34 3.09 5.75
C VAL A 59 4.12 3.41 4.90
N ILE A 60 4.30 4.17 3.80
CA ILE A 60 3.24 4.44 2.83
C ILE A 60 2.71 3.13 2.22
N THR A 61 3.60 2.21 1.84
CA THR A 61 3.21 0.91 1.31
C THR A 61 2.42 0.09 2.35
N LEU A 62 2.83 0.10 3.63
CA LEU A 62 2.05 -0.54 4.71
C LEU A 62 0.67 0.09 4.87
N GLU A 63 0.55 1.42 4.79
CA GLU A 63 -0.75 2.10 4.82
C GLU A 63 -1.64 1.67 3.65
N CYS A 64 -1.07 1.52 2.45
CA CYS A 64 -1.80 1.02 1.29
C CYS A 64 -2.27 -0.43 1.48
N ILE A 65 -1.41 -1.32 1.98
CA ILE A 65 -1.77 -2.72 2.25
C ILE A 65 -2.86 -2.79 3.33
N ALA A 66 -2.74 -2.02 4.41
CA ALA A 66 -3.74 -1.97 5.47
C ALA A 66 -5.09 -1.43 4.96
N ALA A 67 -5.08 -0.35 4.18
CA ALA A 67 -6.28 0.20 3.56
C ALA A 67 -6.94 -0.82 2.63
N TYR A 68 -6.16 -1.48 1.78
CA TYR A 68 -6.60 -2.54 0.88
C TYR A 68 -7.28 -3.69 1.64
N ARG A 69 -6.65 -4.21 2.70
CA ARG A 69 -7.21 -5.32 3.49
C ARG A 69 -8.45 -4.91 4.28
N SER A 70 -8.55 -3.66 4.72
CA SER A 70 -9.73 -3.18 5.46
C SER A 70 -10.97 -3.00 4.58
N ASN A 71 -10.80 -2.48 3.36
CA ASN A 71 -11.89 -2.28 2.41
C ASN A 71 -11.36 -2.29 0.97
N HIS A 72 -11.26 -3.50 0.44
CA HIS A 72 -10.76 -3.76 -0.91
C HIS A 72 -11.50 -2.97 -2.01
N GLU A 73 -12.82 -2.93 -1.93
CA GLU A 73 -13.64 -2.27 -2.95
C GLU A 73 -13.44 -0.76 -2.95
N ALA A 74 -13.44 -0.14 -1.76
CA ALA A 74 -13.19 1.28 -1.62
C ALA A 74 -11.78 1.66 -2.09
N PHE A 75 -10.77 0.89 -1.66
CA PHE A 75 -9.39 1.08 -2.10
C PHE A 75 -9.25 1.01 -3.62
N THR A 76 -9.80 -0.04 -4.25
CA THR A 76 -9.73 -0.25 -5.70
C THR A 76 -10.43 0.88 -6.46
N ARG A 77 -11.61 1.31 -6.00
CA ARG A 77 -12.34 2.43 -6.61
C ARG A 77 -11.53 3.73 -6.55
N ASP A 78 -10.95 4.02 -5.39
CA ASP A 78 -10.22 5.28 -5.17
C ASP A 78 -8.89 5.28 -5.95
N ALA A 79 -8.19 4.14 -6.02
CA ALA A 79 -7.00 3.95 -6.85
C ALA A 79 -7.29 4.14 -8.34
N ARG A 80 -8.41 3.62 -8.85
CA ARG A 80 -8.85 3.85 -10.24
C ARG A 80 -9.13 5.31 -10.50
N LYS A 81 -9.83 6.00 -9.59
CA LYS A 81 -10.12 7.44 -9.72
C LYS A 81 -8.85 8.27 -9.81
N LEU A 82 -7.87 8.02 -8.93
CA LEU A 82 -6.58 8.70 -8.93
C LEU A 82 -5.79 8.43 -10.22
N THR A 83 -5.75 7.16 -10.67
CA THR A 83 -5.09 6.77 -11.93
C THR A 83 -5.66 7.54 -13.13
N LEU A 84 -6.99 7.66 -13.21
CA LEU A 84 -7.66 8.41 -14.27
C LEU A 84 -7.34 9.90 -14.21
N GLN A 85 -7.32 10.49 -13.01
CA GLN A 85 -6.97 11.91 -12.83
C GLN A 85 -5.52 12.20 -13.27
N CYS A 86 -4.56 11.37 -12.88
CA CYS A 86 -3.17 11.52 -13.31
C CYS A 86 -3.00 11.37 -14.82
N ALA A 87 -3.70 10.40 -15.41
CA ALA A 87 -3.71 10.23 -16.86
C ALA A 87 -4.24 11.48 -17.58
N GLN A 88 -5.30 12.10 -17.07
CA GLN A 88 -5.86 13.34 -17.64
C GLN A 88 -4.92 14.54 -17.48
N GLN A 89 -4.21 14.65 -16.35
CA GLN A 89 -3.26 15.74 -16.10
C GLN A 89 -1.99 15.66 -16.95
N GLN A 90 -1.56 14.47 -17.37
CA GLN A 90 -0.39 14.29 -18.24
C GLN A 90 -0.66 14.57 -19.73
N GLN A 91 -1.88 14.96 -20.10
CA GLN A 91 -2.27 15.32 -21.48
C GLN A 91 -2.37 16.84 -21.73
N LEU A 92 -2.10 17.66 -20.69
CA LEU A 92 -1.99 19.11 -20.77
C LEU A 92 -0.51 19.53 -20.82
#